data_AF-A0A180FAE4-F1
#
_entry.id   AF-A0A180FAE4-F1
#
_cell.length_a   1.000
_cell.length_b   1.000
_cell.length_c   1.000
_cell.angle_alpha   90.00
_cell.angle_beta   90.00
_cell.angle_gamma   90.00
#
_symmetry.space_group_name_H-M   'P 1'
#
loop_
_entity.id
_entity.type
_entity.pdbx_description
1 polymer ?
#
loop_
_entity_poly.entity_id
_entity_poly.type
_entity_poly.pdbx_seq_one_letter_code
_entity_poly.pdbx_strand_id
1 'polypeptide(L)' 'MKKQALRLYLEGLGFRSIGKLSDVSSVSVLNWIRRFGKETQVLHLESKKTERAEVNGMHAYAGLKKLSTDLDCR' A
#
# COMPACT_ATOMS: atom_id res chain seq x y z
N MET A 1 -10.20 13.75 -6.42
CA MET A 1 -10.20 12.58 -7.33
C MET A 1 -8.96 11.68 -7.16
N LYS A 2 -7.75 12.05 -7.62
CA LYS A 2 -6.59 11.12 -7.62
C LYS A 2 -6.14 10.62 -6.24
N LYS A 3 -6.17 11.47 -5.20
CA LYS A 3 -5.88 11.08 -3.80
C LYS A 3 -6.87 10.05 -3.25
N GLN A 4 -8.15 10.15 -3.65
CA GLN A 4 -9.18 9.21 -3.24
C GLN A 4 -8.98 7.85 -3.91
N ALA A 5 -8.63 7.83 -5.20
CA ALA A 5 -8.25 6.59 -5.90
C ALA A 5 -7.03 5.91 -5.25
N LEU A 6 -6.02 6.69 -4.83
CA LEU A 6 -4.87 6.16 -4.09
C LEU A 6 -5.28 5.56 -2.74
N ARG A 7 -6.13 6.25 -1.96
CA ARG A 7 -6.62 5.73 -0.68
C ARG A 7 -7.38 4.41 -0.87
N LEU A 8 -8.32 4.36 -1.81
CA LEU A 8 -9.09 3.14 -2.08
C LEU A 8 -8.20 1.98 -2.53
N TYR A 9 -7.14 2.25 -3.29
CA TYR A 9 -6.14 1.24 -3.64
C TYR A 9 -5.40 0.72 -2.41
N LEU A 10 -5.02 1.59 -1.47
CA LEU A 10 -4.37 1.19 -0.22
C LEU A 10 -5.31 0.42 0.72
N GLU A 11 -6.62 0.69 0.67
CA GLU A 11 -7.64 -0.09 1.38
C GLU A 11 -7.99 -1.42 0.69
N GLY A 12 -7.36 -1.73 -0.45
CA GLY A 12 -7.48 -3.02 -1.14
C GLY A 12 -8.57 -3.09 -2.21
N LEU A 13 -9.19 -1.97 -2.60
CA LEU A 13 -10.11 -1.97 -3.73
C LEU A 13 -9.36 -2.22 -5.06
N GLY A 14 -9.94 -3.07 -5.90
CA GLY A 14 -9.44 -3.32 -7.25
C GLY A 14 -9.65 -2.13 -8.20
N PHE A 15 -8.79 -2.02 -9.22
CA PHE A 15 -8.79 -0.90 -10.17
C PHE A 15 -10.13 -0.72 -10.91
N ARG A 16 -10.86 -1.81 -11.18
CA ARG A 16 -12.16 -1.76 -11.85
C ARG A 16 -13.21 -1.09 -10.96
N SER A 17 -13.22 -1.40 -9.67
CA SER A 17 -14.16 -0.82 -8.69
C SER A 17 -13.87 0.67 -8.49
N ILE A 18 -12.59 1.03 -8.36
CA ILE A 18 -12.16 2.44 -8.23
C ILE A 18 -12.50 3.22 -9.49
N GLY A 19 -12.29 2.63 -10.68
CA GLY A 19 -12.64 3.23 -11.96
C GLY A 19 -14.13 3.55 -12.05
N LYS A 20 -14.99 2.60 -11.67
CA LYS A 20 -16.45 2.83 -11.59
C LYS A 20 -16.82 3.95 -10.62
N LEU A 21 -16.21 3.97 -9.43
CA LEU A 21 -16.53 4.98 -8.40
C LEU A 21 -16.04 6.38 -8.79
N SER A 22 -14.94 6.47 -9.54
CA SER A 22 -14.32 7.72 -9.96
C SER A 22 -14.70 8.14 -11.39
N ASP A 23 -15.60 7.40 -12.04
CA ASP A 23 -16.01 7.55 -13.44
C ASP A 23 -14.84 7.66 -14.43
N VAL A 24 -13.84 6.80 -14.26
CA VAL A 24 -12.65 6.73 -15.12
C VAL A 24 -12.33 5.29 -15.51
N SER A 25 -11.59 5.12 -16.61
CA SER A 25 -11.14 3.78 -17.01
C SER A 25 -10.17 3.18 -15.97
N SER A 26 -10.23 1.86 -15.80
CA SER A 26 -9.28 1.12 -14.95
C SER A 26 -7.82 1.35 -15.33
N VAL A 27 -7.55 1.58 -16.62
CA VAL A 27 -6.23 1.93 -17.16
C VAL A 27 -5.76 3.30 -16.62
N SER A 28 -6.67 4.28 -16.50
CA SER A 28 -6.34 5.59 -15.93
C SER A 28 -5.97 5.47 -14.45
N VAL A 29 -6.71 4.67 -13.70
CA VAL A 29 -6.42 4.38 -12.27
C VAL A 29 -5.05 3.72 -12.13
N LEU A 30 -4.75 2.71 -12.94
CA LEU A 30 -3.45 2.04 -12.96
C LEU A 30 -2.30 3.02 -13.25
N ASN A 31 -2.47 3.90 -14.24
CA ASN A 31 -1.48 4.89 -14.59
C ASN A 31 -1.25 5.91 -13.46
N TRP A 32 -2.30 6.30 -12.72
CA TRP A 32 -2.14 7.16 -11.55
C TRP A 32 -1.36 6.47 -10.44
N ILE A 33 -1.68 5.22 -10.12
CA ILE A 33 -0.99 4.46 -9.06
C ILE A 33 0.48 4.26 -9.41
N ARG A 34 0.80 3.96 -10.68
CA ARG A 34 2.18 3.90 -11.16
C ARG A 34 2.92 5.23 -11.04
N ARG A 35 2.25 6.37 -11.32
CA ARG A 35 2.85 7.70 -11.14
C ARG A 35 3.11 8.01 -9.68
N PHE A 36 2.14 7.75 -8.80
CA PHE A 36 2.33 7.89 -7.36
C PHE A 36 3.52 7.06 -6.86
N GLY A 37 3.63 5.79 -7.27
CA GLY A 37 4.77 4.95 -6.91
C GLY A 37 6.12 5.49 -7.39
N LYS A 38 6.18 6.15 -8.55
CA LYS A 38 7.41 6.80 -9.04
C LYS A 38 7.72 8.08 -8.27
N GLU A 39 6.73 8.92 -8.02
CA GLU A 39 6.87 10.15 -7.24
C GLU A 39 7.35 9.86 -5.80
N THR A 40 6.78 8.85 -5.14
CA THR A 40 7.22 8.42 -3.80
C THR A 40 8.66 7.92 -3.79
N GLN A 41 9.10 7.18 -4.83
CA GLN A 41 10.49 6.73 -4.93
C GLN A 41 11.47 7.90 -5.13
N VAL A 42 11.08 8.90 -5.92
CA VAL A 42 11.90 10.12 -6.12
C VAL A 42 11.99 10.92 -4.83
N LEU A 43 10.88 11.08 -4.10
CA LEU A 43 10.88 11.76 -2.80
C LEU A 43 11.74 11.03 -1.76
N HIS A 44 11.69 9.70 -1.72
CA HIS A 44 12.54 8.90 -0.84
C HIS A 44 14.02 8.97 -1.22
N LEU A 45 14.33 9.08 -2.52
CA LEU A 45 15.71 9.24 -2.99
C LEU A 45 16.29 10.62 -2.63
N GLU A 46 15.49 11.68 -2.77
CA GLU A 46 15.86 13.05 -2.40
C GLU A 46 15.95 13.22 -0.86
N SER A 47 15.03 12.62 -0.10
CA SER A 47 15.09 12.63 1.38
C SER A 47 16.24 11.78 1.92
N LYS A 48 16.68 10.73 1.21
CA LYS A 48 17.87 9.97 1.60
C LYS A 48 19.18 10.73 1.30
N LYS A 49 19.13 11.74 0.43
CA LYS A 49 20.27 12.62 0.13
C LYS A 49 20.40 13.75 1.15
N THR A 50 19.32 14.11 1.84
CA THR A 50 19.30 15.14 2.87
C THR A 50 18.48 14.63 4.04
N GLU A 51 19.19 14.12 5.05
CA GLU A 51 18.77 13.96 6.45
C GLU A 51 19.06 12.55 7.00
N ARG A 52 20.13 12.50 7.81
CA ARG A 52 20.33 11.53 8.88
C ARG A 52 19.16 11.74 9.87
N ALA A 53 18.03 11.09 9.64
CA ALA A 53 16.94 11.03 10.61
C ALA A 53 16.76 9.60 11.12
N GLU A 54 16.72 9.53 12.43
CA GLU A 54 16.73 8.36 13.30
C GLU A 54 15.73 7.28 12.88
N VAL A 55 16.24 6.06 12.70
CA VAL A 55 15.42 4.85 12.63
C VAL A 55 14.81 4.66 14.02
N ASN A 56 13.56 5.11 14.21
CA ASN A 56 12.78 4.70 15.36
C ASN A 56 12.50 3.19 15.21
N GLY A 57 13.28 2.39 15.93
CA GLY A 57 13.10 0.95 16.03
C GLY A 57 11.76 0.64 16.69
N MET A 58 10.74 0.31 15.90
CA MET A 58 9.58 -0.37 16.44
C MET A 58 9.95 -1.84 16.63
N HIS A 59 10.39 -2.17 17.84
CA HIS A 59 10.43 -3.52 18.39
C HIS A 59 9.05 -4.17 18.22
N ALA A 60 8.86 -4.96 17.17
CA ALA A 60 7.77 -5.93 17.09
C ALA A 60 8.27 -7.26 17.69
N TYR A 61 8.45 -7.29 19.01
CA TYR A 61 8.51 -8.54 19.76
C TYR A 61 7.14 -8.81 20.37
N ALA A 62 6.32 -9.57 19.66
CA ALA A 62 5.22 -10.31 20.25
C ALA A 62 4.98 -11.53 19.37
N GLY A 63 5.57 -12.66 19.80
CA GLY A 63 5.41 -13.95 19.14
C GLY A 63 3.95 -14.36 19.04
N LEU A 64 3.55 -14.74 17.83
CA LEU A 64 2.36 -15.58 17.63
C LEU A 64 2.77 -16.82 16.84
N LYS A 65 3.34 -17.78 17.55
CA LYS A 65 3.40 -19.17 17.11
C LYS A 65 2.27 -19.91 17.82
N LYS A 66 1.11 -20.00 17.17
CA LYS A 66 0.10 -21.01 17.50
C LYS A 66 -0.23 -21.80 16.24
N LEU A 67 0.58 -22.83 16.00
CA LEU A 67 0.12 -24.01 15.27
C LEU A 67 -0.63 -24.85 16.32
N SER A 68 -1.91 -24.55 16.51
CA SER A 68 -2.86 -25.40 17.23
C SER A 68 -3.53 -26.24 16.14
N THR A 69 -2.96 -27.41 15.82
CA THR A 69 -3.55 -28.72 16.17
C THR A 69 -5.01 -28.83 15.78
N ASP A 70 -5.21 -29.68 14.77
CA ASP A 70 -6.26 -30.69 14.71
C ASP A 70 -7.71 -30.19 14.60
N LEU A 71 -8.22 -30.18 13.37
CA LEU A 71 -9.65 -30.27 13.09
C LEU A 71 -9.86 -31.53 12.25
N ASP A 72 -10.16 -32.59 12.99
CA ASP A 72 -10.83 -33.83 12.61
C ASP A 72 -11.84 -33.60 11.45
N CYS A 73 -11.58 -34.21 10.30
CA CYS A 73 -12.58 -34.39 9.26
C CYS A 73 -13.34 -35.68 9.57
N ARG A 74 -14.57 -35.55 10.05
CA ARG A 74 -15.56 -36.64 10.07
C ARG A 74 -16.59 -36.44 8.97
#